data_AF-A0AAP0D7I0-F1
#
_entry.id   AF-A0AAP0D7I0-F1
#
_cell.length_a   1.000
_cell.length_b   1.000
_cell.length_c   1.000
_cell.angle_alpha   90.00
_cell.angle_beta   90.00
_cell.angle_gamma   90.00
#
_symmetry.space_group_name_H-M   'P 1'
#
loop_
_entity.id
_entity.type
_entity.pdbx_description
1 polymer ?
#
loop_
_entity_poly.entity_id
_entity_poly.type
_entity_poly.pdbx_seq_one_letter_code
_entity_poly.pdbx_strand_id
1 'polypeptide(L)'
;MMKCSRKVEGIEGEDAVDIVGTGGDGANTVNISTGAAILAAASGVKVAKQGNRSSSSACGSADVLEELGVNINLEPEGVKRCLQEIGIGFMMSPNYHPAMKIVAPVRKKLGVKTVFNVLGPMLNPARVPFLVVGVYKEDMVTKMAKALQRYGVKRALVVHSEGLDEMSPLVDFGISRCTVEDLRGGNPKYNAEVLRSVLSGQKGPIADALVLNAAAALTVSGRVGSLAEAVALARETHQSGKGLKILDRWIAVSNVQMVEELAAMHSGLN
;
A
#
# COMPACT_ATOMS: atom_id res chain seq x y z
N MET A 1 -11.35 -17.72 1.67
CA MET A 1 -10.41 -16.67 2.12
C MET A 1 -11.12 -15.54 2.85
N MET A 2 -11.91 -14.69 2.17
CA MET A 2 -12.57 -13.53 2.82
C MET A 2 -13.64 -13.88 3.87
N LYS A 3 -14.27 -15.05 3.80
CA LYS A 3 -15.17 -15.53 4.86
C LYS A 3 -14.44 -15.89 6.16
N CYS A 4 -13.13 -16.09 6.09
CA CYS A 4 -12.30 -16.53 7.22
C CYS A 4 -11.27 -15.45 7.62
N SER A 5 -11.42 -14.22 7.11
CA SER A 5 -10.59 -13.09 7.48
C SER A 5 -11.21 -12.32 8.63
N ARG A 6 -10.36 -11.69 9.46
CA ARG A 6 -10.83 -10.59 10.32
C ARG A 6 -11.22 -9.43 9.43
N LYS A 7 -12.38 -8.82 9.66
CA LYS A 7 -12.88 -7.70 8.85
C LYS A 7 -12.62 -6.40 9.60
N VAL A 8 -12.26 -5.34 8.88
CA VAL A 8 -12.32 -3.97 9.44
C VAL A 8 -13.75 -3.47 9.23
N GLU A 9 -14.53 -3.41 10.31
CA GLU A 9 -15.94 -2.98 10.29
C GLU A 9 -16.09 -1.47 10.52
N GLY A 10 -17.23 -0.91 10.14
CA GLY A 10 -17.56 0.50 10.36
C GLY A 10 -16.85 1.46 9.40
N ILE A 11 -16.43 0.95 8.25
CA ILE A 11 -15.89 1.71 7.11
C ILE A 11 -16.62 1.33 5.81
N GLU A 12 -17.73 0.58 5.90
CA GLU A 12 -18.58 0.27 4.77
C GLU A 12 -19.16 1.56 4.16
N GLY A 13 -19.11 1.68 2.84
CA GLY A 13 -19.56 2.87 2.14
C GLY A 13 -18.54 4.01 2.11
N GLU A 14 -17.40 3.86 2.79
CA GLU A 14 -16.27 4.76 2.59
C GLU A 14 -15.66 4.55 1.19
N ASP A 15 -15.41 5.64 0.48
CA ASP A 15 -14.75 5.65 -0.82
C ASP A 15 -13.22 5.48 -0.66
N ALA A 16 -12.82 4.40 0.03
CA ALA A 16 -11.44 4.04 0.30
C ALA A 16 -10.80 3.26 -0.86
N VAL A 17 -9.48 3.36 -0.97
CA VAL A 17 -8.66 2.69 -2.01
C VAL A 17 -7.58 1.82 -1.39
N ASP A 18 -7.19 0.77 -2.11
CA ASP A 18 -5.96 0.02 -1.85
C ASP A 18 -5.00 0.18 -3.04
N ILE A 19 -3.71 0.35 -2.75
CA ILE A 19 -2.62 0.37 -3.73
C ILE A 19 -1.74 -0.82 -3.40
N VAL A 20 -1.80 -1.88 -4.19
CA VAL A 20 -1.24 -3.18 -3.82
C VAL A 20 -0.71 -3.93 -5.03
N GLY A 21 0.40 -4.61 -4.87
CA GLY A 21 0.99 -5.48 -5.89
C GLY A 21 0.74 -6.95 -5.59
N THR A 22 0.81 -7.79 -6.61
CA THR A 22 0.92 -9.25 -6.42
C THR A 22 2.27 -9.66 -5.80
N GLY A 23 3.29 -8.80 -5.92
CA GLY A 23 4.69 -9.07 -5.64
C GLY A 23 5.32 -10.08 -6.61
N GLY A 24 6.62 -10.31 -6.42
CA GLY A 24 7.36 -11.36 -7.12
C GLY A 24 7.78 -11.00 -8.54
N ASP A 25 7.97 -9.71 -8.82
CA ASP A 25 8.63 -9.16 -10.01
C ASP A 25 10.17 -9.32 -9.96
N GLY A 26 10.75 -9.42 -8.77
CA GLY A 26 12.20 -9.56 -8.56
C GLY A 26 12.99 -8.26 -8.76
N ALA A 27 12.30 -7.13 -8.87
CA ALA A 27 12.94 -5.85 -9.20
C ALA A 27 13.58 -5.15 -7.99
N ASN A 28 13.28 -5.58 -6.76
CA ASN A 28 13.83 -5.00 -5.52
C ASN A 28 13.80 -3.47 -5.54
N THR A 29 12.68 -2.89 -5.98
CA THR A 29 12.47 -1.44 -5.98
C THR A 29 12.26 -0.94 -4.55
N VAL A 30 12.33 0.38 -4.36
CA VAL A 30 11.77 1.02 -3.15
C VAL A 30 10.30 0.63 -3.04
N ASN A 31 9.75 0.61 -1.83
CA ASN A 31 8.33 0.31 -1.61
C ASN A 31 7.41 1.43 -2.14
N ILE A 32 7.36 1.60 -3.47
CA ILE A 32 6.64 2.66 -4.18
C ILE A 32 5.16 2.60 -3.84
N SER A 33 4.51 1.44 -3.86
CA SER A 33 3.09 1.34 -3.46
C SER A 33 2.83 1.76 -2.01
N THR A 34 3.81 1.66 -1.10
CA THR A 34 3.69 2.18 0.29
C THR A 34 3.83 3.69 0.31
N GLY A 35 4.85 4.24 -0.36
CA GLY A 35 5.01 5.69 -0.49
C GLY A 35 3.83 6.37 -1.20
N ALA A 36 3.31 5.74 -2.25
CA ALA A 36 2.16 6.20 -3.02
C ALA A 36 0.88 6.17 -2.19
N ALA A 37 0.70 5.17 -1.31
CA ALA A 37 -0.43 5.11 -0.38
C ALA A 37 -0.41 6.31 0.59
N ILE A 38 0.75 6.62 1.18
CA ILE A 38 0.92 7.79 2.05
C ILE A 38 0.65 9.08 1.27
N LEU A 39 1.16 9.19 0.04
CA LEU A 39 0.96 10.37 -0.79
C LEU A 39 -0.50 10.54 -1.24
N ALA A 40 -1.20 9.46 -1.57
CA ALA A 40 -2.62 9.48 -1.91
C ALA A 40 -3.47 9.91 -0.70
N ALA A 41 -3.12 9.44 0.50
CA ALA A 41 -3.76 9.87 1.74
C ALA A 41 -3.53 11.37 2.01
N ALA A 42 -2.30 11.85 1.81
CA ALA A 42 -1.97 13.28 1.88
C ALA A 42 -2.69 14.13 0.83
N SER A 43 -3.08 13.52 -0.30
CA SER A 43 -3.88 14.14 -1.36
C SER A 43 -5.39 14.06 -1.08
N GLY A 44 -5.79 13.53 0.08
CA GLY A 44 -7.18 13.51 0.57
C GLY A 44 -7.96 12.22 0.31
N VAL A 45 -7.36 11.17 -0.26
CA VAL A 45 -8.04 9.87 -0.46
C VAL A 45 -7.97 9.03 0.82
N LYS A 46 -9.03 8.29 1.17
CA LYS A 46 -8.93 7.29 2.25
C LYS A 46 -8.21 6.06 1.72
N VAL A 47 -7.14 5.62 2.37
CA VAL A 47 -6.30 4.50 1.91
C VAL A 47 -6.29 3.37 2.93
N ALA A 48 -6.93 2.25 2.62
CA ALA A 48 -6.87 1.05 3.44
C ALA A 48 -5.93 0.06 2.76
N LYS A 49 -4.64 0.15 3.09
CA LYS A 49 -3.58 -0.63 2.44
C LYS A 49 -3.46 -2.01 3.08
N GLN A 50 -3.57 -3.07 2.28
CA GLN A 50 -3.10 -4.39 2.70
C GLN A 50 -1.61 -4.54 2.38
N GLY A 51 -0.89 -5.24 3.25
CA GLY A 51 0.48 -5.62 2.94
C GLY A 51 0.99 -6.77 3.78
N ASN A 52 2.26 -7.10 3.57
CA ASN A 52 2.95 -8.16 4.28
C ASN A 52 4.44 -7.82 4.40
N ARG A 53 5.15 -8.61 5.20
CA ARG A 53 6.61 -8.70 5.16
C ARG A 53 7.07 -9.38 3.88
N SER A 54 8.32 -9.11 3.49
CA SER A 54 8.89 -9.74 2.32
C SER A 54 8.92 -11.27 2.45
N SER A 55 8.67 -11.96 1.34
CA SER A 55 8.94 -13.40 1.19
C SER A 55 10.01 -13.70 0.12
N SER A 56 10.46 -12.68 -0.62
CA SER A 56 11.38 -12.83 -1.76
C SER A 56 12.18 -11.57 -2.15
N SER A 57 11.74 -10.37 -1.77
CA SER A 57 12.50 -9.11 -1.93
C SER A 57 13.33 -8.77 -0.69
N ALA A 58 14.17 -7.73 -0.78
CA ALA A 58 14.93 -7.22 0.36
C ALA A 58 14.06 -6.55 1.46
N CYS A 59 12.89 -6.01 1.10
CA CYS A 59 12.02 -5.26 2.02
C CYS A 59 10.56 -5.28 1.55
N GLY A 60 9.65 -5.76 2.41
CA GLY A 60 8.21 -5.72 2.18
C GLY A 60 7.56 -4.46 2.75
N SER A 61 6.30 -4.23 2.39
CA SER A 61 5.52 -3.09 2.90
C SER A 61 5.46 -3.01 4.43
N ALA A 62 5.33 -4.15 5.12
CA ALA A 62 5.30 -4.17 6.57
C ALA A 62 6.68 -3.87 7.17
N ASP A 63 7.75 -4.34 6.53
CA ASP A 63 9.13 -4.14 7.01
C ASP A 63 9.50 -2.64 6.97
N VAL A 64 9.19 -1.94 5.87
CA VAL A 64 9.46 -0.51 5.78
C VAL A 64 8.54 0.33 6.68
N LEU A 65 7.27 -0.05 6.84
CA LEU A 65 6.35 0.69 7.72
C LEU A 65 6.75 0.58 9.19
N GLU A 66 7.18 -0.60 9.62
CA GLU A 66 7.72 -0.83 10.97
C GLU A 66 8.99 0.00 11.20
N GLU A 67 9.93 0.00 10.25
CA GLU A 67 11.14 0.83 10.30
C GLU A 67 10.82 2.33 10.33
N LEU A 68 9.78 2.77 9.62
CA LEU A 68 9.30 4.16 9.67
C LEU A 68 8.68 4.53 11.03
N GLY A 69 8.28 3.55 11.85
CA GLY A 69 7.68 3.72 13.18
C GLY A 69 6.16 3.52 13.24
N VAL A 70 5.52 3.08 12.15
CA VAL A 70 4.08 2.79 12.11
C VAL A 70 3.81 1.47 12.83
N ASN A 71 2.84 1.45 13.75
CA ASN A 71 2.40 0.20 14.36
C ASN A 71 1.66 -0.65 13.31
N ILE A 72 2.31 -1.70 12.81
CA ILE A 72 1.76 -2.59 11.79
C ILE A 72 0.84 -3.69 12.35
N ASN A 73 0.76 -3.84 13.68
CA ASN A 73 0.03 -4.93 14.33
C ASN A 73 -1.34 -4.52 14.88
N LEU A 74 -1.91 -3.42 14.39
CA LEU A 74 -3.23 -2.97 14.80
C LEU A 74 -4.32 -4.01 14.50
N GLU A 75 -5.15 -4.26 15.50
CA GLU A 75 -6.43 -4.94 15.36
C GLU A 75 -7.45 -4.05 14.61
N PRO A 76 -8.59 -4.60 14.15
CA PRO A 76 -9.54 -3.89 13.29
C PRO A 76 -9.93 -2.48 13.75
N GLU A 77 -10.15 -2.29 15.05
CA GLU A 77 -10.55 -1.01 15.66
C GLU A 77 -9.43 0.03 15.55
N GLY A 78 -8.17 -0.38 15.71
CA GLY A 78 -7.01 0.50 15.54
C GLY A 78 -6.85 0.95 14.08
N VAL A 79 -7.06 0.03 13.13
CA VAL A 79 -7.04 0.37 11.70
C VAL A 79 -8.17 1.31 11.32
N LYS A 80 -9.39 1.04 11.81
CA LYS A 80 -10.55 1.93 11.63
C LYS A 80 -10.27 3.34 12.12
N ARG A 81 -9.69 3.48 13.33
CA ARG A 81 -9.31 4.78 13.90
C ARG A 81 -8.34 5.53 13.00
N CYS A 82 -7.28 4.88 12.52
CA CYS A 82 -6.35 5.51 11.59
C CYS A 82 -7.07 5.96 10.31
N LEU A 83 -7.91 5.11 9.71
CA LEU A 83 -8.68 5.48 8.52
C LEU A 83 -9.59 6.70 8.74
N GLN A 84 -10.19 6.83 9.93
CA GLN A 84 -11.10 7.93 10.26
C GLN A 84 -10.37 9.24 10.58
N GLU A 85 -9.26 9.18 11.34
CA GLU A 85 -8.57 10.39 11.83
C GLU A 85 -7.53 10.96 10.85
N ILE A 86 -6.85 10.10 10.09
CA ILE A 86 -5.74 10.49 9.22
C ILE A 86 -5.97 10.11 7.75
N GLY A 87 -6.96 9.27 7.46
CA GLY A 87 -7.26 8.83 6.10
C GLY A 87 -6.37 7.70 5.57
N ILE A 88 -5.58 7.04 6.42
CA ILE A 88 -4.78 5.87 6.02
C ILE A 88 -4.72 4.82 7.12
N GLY A 89 -4.75 3.55 6.75
CA GLY A 89 -4.57 2.42 7.65
C GLY A 89 -3.88 1.26 6.96
N PHE A 90 -3.15 0.44 7.73
CA PHE A 90 -2.42 -0.71 7.23
C PHE A 90 -2.94 -2.00 7.86
N MET A 91 -3.17 -3.02 7.03
CA MET A 91 -3.63 -4.34 7.45
C MET A 91 -2.54 -5.37 7.15
N MET A 92 -1.85 -5.80 8.20
CA MET A 92 -0.80 -6.82 8.14
C MET A 92 -1.41 -8.19 7.83
N SER A 93 -1.18 -8.68 6.61
CA SER A 93 -1.89 -9.84 6.04
C SER A 93 -1.94 -11.08 6.93
N PRO A 94 -0.88 -11.50 7.66
CA PRO A 94 -0.95 -12.65 8.56
C PRO A 94 -1.94 -12.48 9.73
N ASN A 95 -2.14 -11.26 10.21
CA ASN A 95 -3.04 -10.97 11.34
C ASN A 95 -4.51 -11.04 10.88
N TYR A 96 -4.78 -10.59 9.66
CA TYR A 96 -6.13 -10.52 9.10
C TYR A 96 -6.56 -11.79 8.36
N HIS A 97 -5.63 -12.65 7.95
CA HIS A 97 -5.93 -13.90 7.25
C HIS A 97 -5.35 -15.13 7.98
N PRO A 98 -5.82 -15.44 9.21
CA PRO A 98 -5.26 -16.53 10.01
C PRO A 98 -5.36 -17.89 9.32
N ALA A 99 -6.38 -18.10 8.48
CA ALA A 99 -6.54 -19.31 7.67
C ALA A 99 -5.36 -19.57 6.71
N MET A 100 -4.55 -18.56 6.37
CA MET A 100 -3.34 -18.75 5.56
C MET A 100 -2.31 -19.64 6.24
N LYS A 101 -2.32 -19.76 7.58
CA LYS A 101 -1.44 -20.67 8.32
C LYS A 101 -1.67 -22.14 7.94
N ILE A 102 -2.89 -22.50 7.54
CA ILE A 102 -3.26 -23.86 7.12
C ILE A 102 -2.56 -24.23 5.80
N VAL A 103 -2.52 -23.30 4.84
CA VAL A 103 -1.97 -23.56 3.49
C VAL A 103 -0.47 -23.27 3.39
N ALA A 104 0.12 -22.53 4.34
CA ALA A 104 1.52 -22.12 4.28
C ALA A 104 2.51 -23.31 4.20
N PRO A 105 2.38 -24.40 4.99
CA PRO A 105 3.28 -25.54 4.89
C PRO A 105 3.23 -26.23 3.51
N VAL A 106 2.02 -26.37 2.94
CA VAL A 106 1.82 -26.98 1.62
C VAL A 106 2.44 -26.11 0.53
N ARG A 107 2.24 -24.79 0.59
CA ARG A 107 2.87 -23.84 -0.35
C ARG A 107 4.39 -23.90 -0.28
N LYS A 108 4.96 -23.97 0.93
CA LYS A 108 6.41 -24.09 1.13
C LYS A 108 6.95 -25.38 0.53
N LYS A 109 6.26 -26.51 0.71
CA LYS A 109 6.66 -27.81 0.15
C LYS A 109 6.53 -27.87 -1.37
N LEU A 110 5.53 -27.20 -1.95
CA LEU A 110 5.34 -27.12 -3.40
C LEU A 110 6.44 -26.32 -4.10
N GLY A 111 6.96 -25.25 -3.49
CA GLY A 111 8.07 -24.47 -4.02
C GLY A 111 7.81 -23.72 -5.35
N VAL A 112 6.56 -23.74 -5.85
CA VAL A 112 6.16 -23.09 -7.10
C VAL A 112 5.11 -22.00 -6.86
N LYS A 113 5.03 -21.01 -7.76
CA LYS A 113 3.98 -19.99 -7.73
C LYS A 113 2.62 -20.65 -7.96
N THR A 114 1.64 -20.30 -7.13
CA THR A 114 0.24 -20.78 -7.21
C THR A 114 -0.72 -19.60 -7.22
N VAL A 115 -2.04 -19.87 -7.27
CA VAL A 115 -3.07 -18.83 -7.14
C VAL A 115 -2.88 -17.96 -5.88
N PHE A 116 -2.36 -18.53 -4.78
CA PHE A 116 -2.08 -17.78 -3.55
C PHE A 116 -1.04 -16.67 -3.69
N ASN A 117 -0.20 -16.70 -4.74
CA ASN A 117 0.74 -15.62 -5.02
C ASN A 117 0.07 -14.39 -5.65
N VAL A 118 -1.13 -14.56 -6.22
CA VAL A 118 -1.82 -13.49 -6.94
C VAL A 118 -3.11 -13.07 -6.26
N LEU A 119 -3.56 -13.81 -5.23
CA LEU A 119 -4.79 -13.51 -4.49
C LEU A 119 -4.67 -12.29 -3.57
N GLY A 120 -3.47 -11.91 -3.12
CA GLY A 120 -3.26 -10.85 -2.14
C GLY A 120 -4.10 -9.58 -2.40
N PRO A 121 -4.01 -8.98 -3.61
CA PRO A 121 -4.80 -7.81 -3.97
C PRO A 121 -6.33 -7.95 -3.84
N MET A 122 -6.87 -9.16 -3.87
CA MET A 122 -8.32 -9.43 -3.78
C MET A 122 -8.78 -9.66 -2.34
N LEU A 123 -7.88 -9.65 -1.36
CA LEU A 123 -8.15 -10.07 0.01
C LEU A 123 -8.18 -8.92 1.01
N ASN A 124 -8.30 -7.67 0.54
CA ASN A 124 -8.28 -6.50 1.41
C ASN A 124 -9.33 -6.61 2.55
N PRO A 125 -8.92 -6.66 3.83
CA PRO A 125 -9.83 -6.86 4.97
C PRO A 125 -10.88 -5.76 5.16
N ALA A 126 -10.60 -4.55 4.66
CA ALA A 126 -11.52 -3.41 4.62
C ALA A 126 -12.52 -3.49 3.46
N ARG A 127 -12.36 -4.44 2.52
CA ARG A 127 -13.24 -4.64 1.35
C ARG A 127 -13.46 -3.36 0.55
N VAL A 128 -12.37 -2.65 0.29
CA VAL A 128 -12.40 -1.36 -0.40
C VAL A 128 -13.07 -1.46 -1.78
N PRO A 129 -13.85 -0.44 -2.18
CA PRO A 129 -14.49 -0.42 -3.50
C PRO A 129 -13.53 -0.08 -4.64
N PHE A 130 -12.37 0.49 -4.33
CA PHE A 130 -11.39 0.97 -5.32
C PHE A 130 -10.03 0.32 -5.14
N LEU A 131 -9.40 -0.09 -6.25
CA LEU A 131 -8.07 -0.71 -6.21
C LEU A 131 -7.16 -0.19 -7.33
N VAL A 132 -5.90 0.02 -6.98
CA VAL A 132 -4.79 0.04 -7.94
C VAL A 132 -4.00 -1.25 -7.71
N VAL A 133 -4.02 -2.15 -8.69
CA VAL A 133 -3.40 -3.47 -8.57
C VAL A 133 -2.25 -3.63 -9.54
N GLY A 134 -1.08 -3.81 -8.98
CA GLY A 134 0.11 -4.25 -9.68
C GLY A 134 0.13 -5.74 -9.99
N VAL A 135 0.50 -6.14 -11.20
CA VAL A 135 0.78 -7.55 -11.53
C VAL A 135 2.17 -7.76 -12.12
N TYR A 136 2.86 -8.80 -11.69
CA TYR A 136 4.26 -9.08 -12.11
C TYR A 136 4.39 -9.63 -13.55
N LYS A 137 3.27 -9.94 -14.22
CA LYS A 137 3.23 -10.42 -15.61
C LYS A 137 2.15 -9.69 -16.40
N GLU A 138 2.50 -9.26 -17.61
CA GLU A 138 1.59 -8.57 -18.52
C GLU A 138 0.32 -9.38 -18.81
N ASP A 139 0.44 -10.68 -19.05
CA ASP A 139 -0.71 -11.57 -19.36
C ASP A 139 -1.70 -11.72 -18.19
N MET A 140 -1.32 -11.30 -16.98
CA MET A 140 -2.17 -11.28 -15.80
C MET A 140 -3.05 -10.04 -15.71
N VAL A 141 -2.73 -8.94 -16.41
CA VAL A 141 -3.47 -7.67 -16.31
C VAL A 141 -4.96 -7.90 -16.59
N THR A 142 -5.27 -8.52 -17.73
CA THR A 142 -6.65 -8.81 -18.13
C THR A 142 -7.32 -9.85 -17.21
N LYS A 143 -6.56 -10.84 -16.71
CA LYS A 143 -7.08 -11.90 -15.83
C LYS A 143 -7.50 -11.31 -14.48
N MET A 144 -6.63 -10.50 -13.88
CA MET A 144 -6.88 -9.81 -12.61
C MET A 144 -8.03 -8.80 -12.76
N ALA A 145 -8.06 -8.00 -13.82
CA ALA A 145 -9.14 -7.04 -14.07
C ALA A 145 -10.52 -7.73 -14.14
N LYS A 146 -10.63 -8.84 -14.90
CA LYS A 146 -11.86 -9.64 -14.97
C LYS A 146 -12.22 -10.29 -13.63
N ALA A 147 -11.23 -10.73 -12.86
CA ALA A 147 -11.46 -11.31 -11.53
C ALA A 147 -12.00 -10.27 -10.55
N LEU A 148 -11.42 -9.07 -10.50
CA LEU A 148 -11.89 -7.95 -9.64
C LEU A 148 -13.29 -7.50 -10.04
N GLN A 149 -13.58 -7.39 -11.34
CA GLN A 149 -14.92 -7.06 -11.85
C GLN A 149 -15.96 -8.10 -11.38
N ARG A 150 -15.67 -9.41 -11.55
CA ARG A 150 -16.56 -10.49 -11.08
C ARG A 150 -16.69 -10.53 -9.56
N TYR A 151 -15.65 -10.11 -8.84
CA TYR A 151 -15.66 -10.02 -7.38
C TYR A 151 -16.54 -8.88 -6.86
N GLY A 152 -16.90 -7.91 -7.71
CA GLY A 152 -17.76 -6.79 -7.37
C GLY A 152 -17.01 -5.52 -6.98
N VAL A 153 -15.73 -5.39 -7.35
CA VAL A 153 -14.97 -4.16 -7.18
C VAL A 153 -15.58 -3.05 -8.04
N LYS A 154 -15.83 -1.88 -7.45
CA LYS A 154 -16.53 -0.76 -8.12
C LYS A 154 -15.67 -0.16 -9.23
N ARG A 155 -14.40 0.13 -8.96
CA ARG A 155 -13.41 0.51 -9.98
C ARG A 155 -12.03 -0.03 -9.62
N ALA A 156 -11.31 -0.55 -10.60
CA ALA A 156 -9.93 -0.95 -10.43
C ALA A 156 -9.09 -0.53 -11.63
N LEU A 157 -7.85 -0.13 -11.37
CA LEU A 157 -6.80 -0.04 -12.38
C LEU A 157 -5.81 -1.18 -12.14
N VAL A 158 -5.63 -2.05 -13.14
CA VAL A 158 -4.64 -3.12 -13.08
C VAL A 158 -3.48 -2.77 -13.99
N VAL A 159 -2.25 -2.81 -13.47
CA VAL A 159 -1.07 -2.26 -14.13
C VAL A 159 0.07 -3.27 -14.17
N HIS A 160 0.89 -3.14 -15.20
CA HIS A 160 2.16 -3.81 -15.39
C HIS A 160 3.06 -2.85 -16.18
N SER A 161 4.30 -2.66 -15.74
CA SER A 161 5.23 -1.72 -16.41
C SER A 161 6.61 -2.35 -16.54
N GLU A 162 6.92 -2.86 -17.74
CA GLU A 162 8.23 -3.48 -18.07
C GLU A 162 8.76 -4.46 -17.01
N GLY A 163 7.93 -5.42 -16.61
CA GLY A 163 8.31 -6.42 -15.59
C GLY A 163 7.93 -6.03 -14.16
N LEU A 164 7.68 -4.76 -13.88
CA LEU A 164 7.27 -4.28 -12.55
C LEU A 164 5.78 -4.50 -12.30
N ASP A 165 5.43 -4.79 -11.05
CA ASP A 165 4.05 -4.83 -10.59
C ASP A 165 3.58 -3.48 -10.02
N GLU A 166 3.94 -2.38 -10.69
CA GLU A 166 3.56 -1.02 -10.31
C GLU A 166 3.46 -0.13 -11.57
N MET A 167 2.83 1.04 -11.47
CA MET A 167 3.04 2.07 -12.50
C MET A 167 4.45 2.64 -12.32
N SER A 168 5.20 2.75 -13.41
CA SER A 168 6.53 3.35 -13.37
C SER A 168 6.69 4.39 -14.48
N PRO A 169 7.56 5.40 -14.29
CA PRO A 169 7.93 6.32 -15.36
C PRO A 169 8.70 5.66 -16.52
N LEU A 170 8.81 4.33 -16.61
CA LEU A 170 9.46 3.66 -17.75
C LEU A 170 8.73 3.91 -19.08
N VAL A 171 7.43 4.22 -18.98
CA VAL A 171 6.55 4.59 -20.09
C VAL A 171 6.16 6.07 -20.00
N ASP A 172 5.99 6.70 -21.16
CA ASP A 172 5.72 8.14 -21.24
C ASP A 172 4.28 8.46 -20.81
N PHE A 173 4.16 9.09 -19.64
CA PHE A 173 2.92 9.66 -19.11
C PHE A 173 3.06 11.17 -18.85
N GLY A 174 3.85 11.88 -19.67
CA GLY A 174 4.19 13.28 -19.41
C GLY A 174 5.13 13.45 -18.21
N ILE A 175 5.88 12.38 -17.88
CA ILE A 175 6.90 12.33 -16.84
C ILE A 175 8.16 11.77 -17.48
N SER A 176 9.32 12.32 -17.10
CA SER A 176 10.62 11.88 -17.60
C SER A 176 10.81 10.38 -17.37
N ARG A 177 11.25 9.69 -18.44
CA ARG A 177 11.53 8.28 -18.32
C ARG A 177 12.70 8.00 -17.39
N CYS A 178 12.62 6.88 -16.68
CA CYS A 178 13.71 6.36 -15.88
C CYS A 178 14.05 4.92 -16.30
N THR A 179 14.99 4.31 -15.61
CA THR A 179 15.31 2.88 -15.68
C THR A 179 14.83 2.18 -14.41
N VAL A 180 14.78 0.84 -14.43
CA VAL A 180 14.52 0.06 -13.21
C VAL A 180 15.58 0.33 -12.13
N GLU A 181 16.81 0.62 -12.55
CA GLU A 181 17.91 0.91 -11.62
C GLU A 181 17.68 2.21 -10.82
N ASP A 182 17.06 3.21 -11.46
CA ASP A 182 16.69 4.47 -10.81
C ASP A 182 15.61 4.30 -9.72
N LEU A 183 14.93 3.14 -9.69
CA LEU A 183 13.87 2.81 -8.74
C LEU A 183 14.32 1.82 -7.67
N ARG A 184 15.59 1.40 -7.66
CA ARG A 184 16.11 0.38 -6.74
C ARG A 184 15.95 0.77 -5.28
N GLY A 185 15.49 -0.20 -4.52
CA GLY A 185 15.46 -0.18 -3.07
C GLY A 185 16.59 -1.01 -2.47
N GLY A 186 16.53 -1.14 -1.15
CA GLY A 186 17.47 -1.90 -0.36
C GLY A 186 16.78 -2.56 0.84
N ASN A 187 17.49 -2.58 1.96
CA ASN A 187 16.95 -3.08 3.22
C ASN A 187 15.88 -2.12 3.80
N PRO A 188 15.16 -2.53 4.86
CA PRO A 188 14.12 -1.68 5.46
C PRO A 188 14.59 -0.27 5.84
N LYS A 189 15.76 -0.15 6.46
CA LYS A 189 16.35 1.14 6.84
C LYS A 189 16.57 2.07 5.65
N TYR A 190 17.21 1.57 4.60
CA TYR A 190 17.44 2.34 3.37
C TYR A 190 16.11 2.78 2.74
N ASN A 191 15.15 1.86 2.61
CA ASN A 191 13.85 2.20 2.02
C ASN A 191 13.08 3.22 2.87
N ALA A 192 13.18 3.14 4.20
CA ALA A 192 12.57 4.11 5.11
C ALA A 192 13.18 5.51 4.97
N GLU A 193 14.52 5.60 4.90
CA GLU A 193 15.24 6.86 4.66
C GLU A 193 14.85 7.50 3.32
N VAL A 194 14.82 6.70 2.24
CA VAL A 194 14.40 7.16 0.91
C VAL A 194 12.95 7.63 0.93
N LEU A 195 12.03 6.87 1.53
CA LEU A 195 10.62 7.26 1.61
C LEU A 195 10.44 8.55 2.40
N ARG A 196 11.12 8.74 3.54
CA ARG A 196 11.07 10.01 4.29
C ARG A 196 11.55 11.18 3.45
N SER A 197 12.68 11.02 2.76
CA SER A 197 13.26 12.06 1.91
C SER A 197 12.32 12.45 0.76
N VAL A 198 11.78 11.47 0.03
CA VAL A 198 10.83 11.71 -1.06
C VAL A 198 9.53 12.33 -0.53
N LEU A 199 8.95 11.80 0.56
CA LEU A 199 7.72 12.34 1.15
C LEU A 199 7.89 13.77 1.72
N SER A 200 9.12 14.20 1.98
CA SER A 200 9.47 15.58 2.36
C SER A 200 9.50 16.56 1.16
N GLY A 201 9.45 16.05 -0.08
CA GLY A 201 9.44 16.82 -1.31
C GLY A 201 10.68 16.65 -2.20
N GLN A 202 11.62 15.74 -1.86
CA GLN A 202 12.77 15.46 -2.71
C GLN A 202 12.31 14.96 -4.09
N LYS A 203 12.76 15.64 -5.15
CA LYS A 203 12.47 15.26 -6.54
C LYS A 203 13.35 14.10 -7.01
N GLY A 204 12.87 13.36 -8.00
CA GLY A 204 13.62 12.31 -8.68
C GLY A 204 12.72 11.18 -9.20
N PRO A 205 13.28 10.15 -9.83
CA PRO A 205 12.53 9.04 -10.42
C PRO A 205 11.59 8.33 -9.44
N ILE A 206 12.03 8.14 -8.19
CA ILE A 206 11.21 7.52 -7.14
C ILE A 206 10.02 8.43 -6.78
N ALA A 207 10.23 9.75 -6.67
CA ALA A 207 9.15 10.69 -6.45
C ALA A 207 8.11 10.66 -7.58
N ASP A 208 8.58 10.60 -8.82
CA ASP A 208 7.74 10.49 -10.00
C ASP A 208 6.93 9.17 -10.03
N ALA A 209 7.55 8.05 -9.62
CA ALA A 209 6.84 6.77 -9.46
C ALA A 209 5.77 6.82 -8.36
N LEU A 210 6.07 7.43 -7.20
CA LEU A 210 5.09 7.64 -6.13
C LEU A 210 3.91 8.51 -6.61
N VAL A 211 4.20 9.60 -7.33
CA VAL A 211 3.20 10.50 -7.91
C VAL A 211 2.29 9.77 -8.88
N LEU A 212 2.82 8.94 -9.79
CA LEU A 212 2.02 8.16 -10.74
C LEU A 212 1.06 7.18 -10.05
N ASN A 213 1.57 6.41 -9.08
CA ASN A 213 0.73 5.44 -8.37
C ASN A 213 -0.31 6.11 -7.45
N ALA A 214 0.03 7.26 -6.84
CA ALA A 214 -0.92 8.05 -6.08
C ALA A 214 -1.99 8.69 -6.99
N ALA A 215 -1.60 9.15 -8.18
CA ALA A 215 -2.52 9.67 -9.20
C ALA A 215 -3.49 8.58 -9.70
N ALA A 216 -3.03 7.35 -9.86
CA ALA A 216 -3.91 6.22 -10.16
C ALA A 216 -4.96 6.02 -9.06
N ALA A 217 -4.57 6.11 -7.79
CA ALA A 217 -5.47 5.98 -6.65
C ALA A 217 -6.52 7.12 -6.59
N LEU A 218 -6.10 8.36 -6.84
CA LEU A 218 -6.98 9.52 -7.00
C LEU A 218 -7.99 9.32 -8.15
N THR A 219 -7.53 8.76 -9.27
CA THR A 219 -8.37 8.51 -10.45
C THR A 219 -9.43 7.43 -10.17
N VAL A 220 -9.03 6.26 -9.63
CA VAL A 220 -9.98 5.17 -9.34
C VAL A 220 -10.94 5.50 -8.20
N SER A 221 -10.56 6.39 -7.28
CA SER A 221 -11.47 6.91 -6.25
C SER A 221 -12.45 7.95 -6.79
N GLY A 222 -12.23 8.50 -7.99
CA GLY A 222 -13.13 9.44 -8.66
C GLY A 222 -13.16 10.83 -8.03
N ARG A 223 -12.10 11.20 -7.30
CA ARG A 223 -11.96 12.53 -6.70
C ARG A 223 -11.53 13.60 -7.70
N VAL A 224 -11.05 13.19 -8.87
CA VAL A 224 -10.52 14.04 -9.94
C VAL A 224 -11.12 13.61 -11.27
N GLY A 225 -11.21 14.53 -12.23
CA GLY A 225 -11.86 14.31 -13.52
C GLY A 225 -10.96 13.62 -14.55
N SER A 226 -9.64 13.67 -14.37
CA SER A 226 -8.68 13.05 -15.30
C SER A 226 -7.39 12.59 -14.60
N LEU A 227 -6.64 11.70 -15.27
CA LEU A 227 -5.31 11.29 -14.80
C LEU A 227 -4.33 12.47 -14.75
N ALA A 228 -4.44 13.43 -15.68
CA ALA A 228 -3.59 14.62 -15.70
C ALA A 228 -3.80 15.50 -14.45
N GLU A 229 -5.07 15.75 -14.08
CA GLU A 229 -5.41 16.42 -12.83
C GLU A 229 -4.91 15.64 -11.60
N ALA A 230 -5.04 14.32 -11.63
CA ALA A 230 -4.56 13.44 -10.58
C ALA A 230 -3.03 13.56 -10.38
N VAL A 231 -2.27 13.56 -11.47
CA VAL A 231 -0.81 13.72 -11.46
C VAL A 231 -0.43 15.10 -10.94
N ALA A 232 -1.11 16.16 -11.38
CA ALA A 232 -0.86 17.52 -10.91
C ALA A 232 -1.08 17.64 -9.38
N LEU A 233 -2.21 17.13 -8.87
CA LEU A 233 -2.53 17.14 -7.44
C LEU A 233 -1.54 16.31 -6.61
N ALA A 234 -1.20 15.10 -7.05
CA ALA A 234 -0.24 14.25 -6.35
C ALA A 234 1.16 14.89 -6.34
N ARG A 235 1.57 15.51 -7.44
CA ARG A 235 2.85 16.22 -7.56
C ARG A 235 2.92 17.46 -6.66
N GLU A 236 1.86 18.26 -6.62
CA GLU A 236 1.76 19.40 -5.70
C GLU A 236 1.84 18.94 -4.24
N THR A 237 1.06 17.91 -3.88
CA THR A 237 1.06 17.33 -2.54
C THR A 237 2.45 16.84 -2.14
N HIS A 238 3.14 16.14 -3.04
CA HIS A 238 4.51 15.68 -2.83
C HIS A 238 5.45 16.88 -2.58
N GLN A 239 5.45 17.87 -3.48
CA GLN A 239 6.36 19.02 -3.41
C GLN A 239 6.13 19.89 -2.17
N SER A 240 4.92 19.89 -1.62
CA SER A 240 4.58 20.62 -0.39
C SER A 240 5.07 19.94 0.91
N GLY A 241 5.60 18.71 0.84
CA GLY A 241 6.00 17.92 2.01
C GLY A 241 4.84 17.42 2.86
N LYS A 242 3.58 17.52 2.39
CA LYS A 242 2.39 17.00 3.10
C LYS A 242 2.45 15.49 3.30
N GLY A 243 3.14 14.76 2.41
CA GLY A 243 3.36 13.32 2.55
C GLY A 243 4.06 12.96 3.87
N LEU A 244 5.14 13.67 4.21
CA LEU A 244 5.86 13.46 5.46
C LEU A 244 4.99 13.78 6.69
N LYS A 245 4.20 14.86 6.63
CA LYS A 245 3.28 15.23 7.71
C LYS A 245 2.21 14.16 7.97
N ILE A 246 1.68 13.53 6.93
CA ILE A 246 0.74 12.42 7.09
C ILE A 246 1.42 11.19 7.68
N LEU A 247 2.64 10.87 7.25
CA LEU A 247 3.42 9.78 7.84
C LEU A 247 3.64 10.01 9.34
N ASP A 248 4.08 11.20 9.75
CA ASP A 248 4.34 11.49 11.17
C ASP A 248 3.07 11.43 12.02
N ARG A 249 1.93 11.94 11.49
CA ARG A 249 0.62 11.78 12.14
C ARG A 249 0.20 10.32 12.22
N TRP A 250 0.50 9.52 11.19
CA TRP A 250 0.17 8.10 11.18
C TRP A 250 0.95 7.31 12.22
N ILE A 251 2.23 7.60 12.35
CA ILE A 251 3.09 7.05 13.41
C ILE A 251 2.47 7.37 14.78
N ALA A 252 2.11 8.64 15.04
CA ALA A 252 1.51 9.01 16.31
C ALA A 252 0.19 8.27 16.60
N VAL A 253 -0.78 8.31 15.66
CA VAL A 253 -2.12 7.73 15.86
C VAL A 253 -2.07 6.20 15.97
N SER A 254 -1.21 5.54 15.19
CA SER A 254 -1.06 4.07 15.26
C SER A 254 -0.45 3.57 16.57
N ASN A 255 0.19 4.45 17.35
CA ASN A 255 0.83 4.10 18.62
C ASN A 255 0.03 4.56 19.86
N VAL A 256 -1.14 5.21 19.71
CA VAL A 256 -1.93 5.76 20.84
C VAL A 256 -2.28 4.71 21.89
N GLN A 257 -2.73 3.52 21.50
CA GLN A 257 -3.06 2.45 22.44
C GLN A 257 -1.86 2.01 23.29
N MET A 258 -0.66 1.99 22.70
CA MET A 258 0.57 1.63 23.42
C MET A 258 0.88 2.67 24.51
N VAL A 259 0.65 3.96 24.22
CA VAL A 259 0.86 5.05 25.18
C VAL A 259 -0.16 4.99 26.32
N GLU A 260 -1.43 4.71 26.01
CA GLU A 260 -2.50 4.55 27.01
C GLU A 260 -2.26 3.32 27.91
N GLU A 261 -1.87 2.18 27.33
CA GLU A 261 -1.55 0.95 28.06
C GLU A 261 -0.31 1.13 28.96
N LEU A 262 0.75 1.77 28.46
CA LEU A 262 1.92 2.12 29.25
C LEU A 262 1.56 3.07 30.39
N ALA A 263 0.74 4.10 30.15
CA ALA A 263 0.28 5.01 31.19
C ALA A 263 -0.55 4.30 32.27
N ALA A 264 -1.45 3.40 31.86
CA ALA A 264 -2.26 2.58 32.76
C ALA A 264 -1.39 1.66 33.64
N MET A 265 -0.37 1.01 33.07
CA MET A 265 0.59 0.17 33.82
C MET A 265 1.35 0.96 34.88
N HIS A 266 1.81 2.18 34.57
CA HIS A 266 2.51 3.02 35.55
C HIS A 266 1.56 3.57 36.63
N SER A 267 0.28 3.78 36.31
CA SER A 267 -0.72 4.25 37.28
C SER A 267 -1.25 3.16 38.23
N GLY A 268 -1.13 1.88 37.87
CA GLY A 268 -1.53 0.73 38.70
C GLY A 268 -0.45 0.20 39.64
N LEU A 269 0.72 0.85 39.70
CA LEU A 269 1.86 0.51 40.56
C LEU A 269 1.98 1.40 41.81
N ASN A 270 0.99 2.25 42.09
CA ASN A 270 0.90 3.11 43.27
C ASN A 270 -0.20 2.68 44.24
#